data_AF-A0A1S1L4D3-F1
#
_entry.id   AF-A0A1S1L4D3-F1
#
_cell.length_a   1.000
_cell.length_b   1.000
_cell.length_c   1.000
_cell.angle_alpha   90.00
_cell.angle_beta   90.00
_cell.angle_gamma   90.00
#
_symmetry.space_group_name_H-M   'P 1'
#
loop_
_entity.id
_entity.type
_entity.pdbx_description
1 polymer ?
#
loop_
_entity_poly.entity_id
_entity_poly.type
_entity_poly.pdbx_seq_one_letter_code
_entity_poly.pdbx_strand_id
1 'polypeptide(L)'
;MRQAAMGLRERKKQRTRATLIEAAIDLCDRQGFEQTTVEQIAAVADVSPRTFSRYFATKDAVVLAFVDEVIEIVAIALAAQPADIPHMEALYRAHVEAFLNTKTAPPTQLTSDRLLASARIVTSSPALMQSASEFRADAVNVALAE
;
A
#
# COMPACT_ATOMS: atom_id res chain seq x y z
N MET A 1 -10.69 -9.11 -23.00
CA MET A 1 -11.96 -9.16 -22.23
C MET A 1 -11.90 -10.23 -21.12
N ARG A 2 -11.28 -9.94 -19.97
CA ARG A 2 -11.40 -10.77 -18.75
C ARG A 2 -11.53 -9.90 -17.49
N GLN A 3 -12.48 -8.97 -17.50
CA GLN A 3 -13.13 -8.46 -16.29
C GLN A 3 -14.40 -9.30 -16.07
N ALA A 4 -14.25 -10.55 -15.68
CA ALA A 4 -15.38 -11.38 -15.28
C ALA A 4 -15.66 -11.16 -13.78
N ALA A 5 -16.45 -10.11 -13.51
CA ALA A 5 -17.36 -9.95 -12.37
C ALA A 5 -16.90 -10.48 -10.99
N MET A 6 -16.04 -9.72 -10.30
CA MET A 6 -16.06 -9.78 -8.82
C MET A 6 -17.49 -9.60 -8.34
N GLY A 7 -18.03 -10.57 -7.59
CA GLY A 7 -19.37 -10.47 -7.01
C GLY A 7 -19.50 -9.21 -6.15
N LEU A 8 -20.72 -8.70 -5.99
CA LEU A 8 -21.00 -7.47 -5.21
C LEU A 8 -20.37 -7.50 -3.81
N ARG A 9 -20.30 -8.69 -3.20
CA ARG A 9 -19.65 -8.93 -1.90
C ARG A 9 -18.14 -8.67 -1.94
N GLU A 10 -17.45 -9.12 -2.98
CA GLU A 10 -15.99 -8.94 -3.11
C GLU A 10 -15.64 -7.49 -3.40
N ARG A 11 -16.44 -6.80 -4.24
CA ARG A 11 -16.27 -5.36 -4.46
C ARG A 11 -16.49 -4.55 -3.18
N LYS A 12 -17.51 -4.86 -2.39
CA LYS A 12 -17.73 -4.23 -1.08
C LYS A 12 -16.55 -4.49 -0.15
N LYS A 13 -16.04 -5.72 -0.12
CA LYS A 13 -14.88 -6.11 0.68
C LYS A 13 -13.63 -5.29 0.31
N GLN A 14 -13.30 -5.20 -0.97
CA GLN A 14 -12.17 -4.39 -1.43
C GLN A 14 -12.34 -2.91 -1.13
N ARG A 15 -13.55 -2.35 -1.33
CA ARG A 15 -13.83 -0.95 -1.00
C ARG A 15 -13.64 -0.68 0.49
N THR A 16 -14.15 -1.54 1.37
CA THR A 16 -13.91 -1.39 2.82
C THR A 16 -12.43 -1.48 3.16
N ARG A 17 -11.69 -2.40 2.52
CA ARG A 17 -10.24 -2.49 2.71
C ARG A 17 -9.52 -1.19 2.32
N ALA A 18 -9.85 -0.62 1.16
CA ALA A 18 -9.27 0.63 0.70
C ALA A 18 -9.59 1.81 1.63
N THR A 19 -10.86 1.94 2.08
CA THR A 19 -11.26 2.99 3.03
C THR A 19 -10.52 2.89 4.37
N LEU A 20 -10.26 1.68 4.86
CA LEU A 20 -9.47 1.46 6.07
C LEU A 20 -8.02 1.90 5.89
N ILE A 21 -7.41 1.63 4.74
CA ILE A 21 -6.03 2.04 4.41
C ILE A 21 -5.94 3.56 4.33
N GLU A 22 -6.86 4.20 3.61
CA GLU A 22 -6.93 5.66 3.50
C GLU A 22 -7.06 6.32 4.87
N ALA A 23 -8.01 5.85 5.69
CA ALA A 23 -8.20 6.36 7.05
C ALA A 23 -6.94 6.21 7.92
N ALA A 24 -6.23 5.08 7.80
CA ALA A 24 -5.01 4.83 8.54
C ALA A 24 -3.88 5.78 8.14
N ILE A 25 -3.65 5.97 6.84
CA ILE A 25 -2.60 6.87 6.34
C ILE A 25 -2.89 8.31 6.75
N ASP A 26 -4.12 8.79 6.49
CA ASP A 26 -4.49 10.17 6.78
C ASP A 26 -4.40 10.48 8.28
N LEU A 27 -4.78 9.53 9.14
CA LEU A 27 -4.70 9.73 10.58
C LEU A 27 -3.24 9.64 11.07
N CYS A 28 -2.48 8.65 10.61
CA CYS A 28 -1.07 8.51 10.99
C CYS A 28 -0.22 9.70 10.51
N ASP A 29 -0.49 10.27 9.32
CA ASP A 29 0.24 11.44 8.83
C ASP A 29 -0.09 12.71 9.65
N ARG A 30 -1.33 12.83 10.14
CA ARG A 30 -1.79 14.00 10.93
C ARG A 30 -1.31 14.00 12.38
N GLN A 31 -1.34 12.86 13.06
CA GLN A 31 -1.06 12.78 14.51
C GLN A 31 0.07 11.81 14.88
N GLY A 32 0.69 11.16 13.89
CA GLY A 32 1.74 10.17 14.08
C GLY A 32 1.21 8.75 14.24
N PHE A 33 2.04 7.78 13.84
CA PHE A 33 1.71 6.36 13.90
C PHE A 33 1.46 5.88 15.34
N GLU A 34 2.35 6.22 16.29
CA GLU A 34 2.27 5.74 17.67
C GLU A 34 1.02 6.23 18.40
N GLN A 35 0.58 7.46 18.13
CA GLN A 35 -0.62 8.05 18.76
C GLN A 35 -1.93 7.59 18.10
N THR A 36 -1.84 6.89 16.97
CA THR A 36 -3.01 6.39 16.25
C THR A 36 -3.41 5.01 16.74
N THR A 37 -4.71 4.82 17.01
CA THR A 37 -5.27 3.52 17.45
C THR A 37 -6.19 2.90 16.39
N VAL A 38 -6.41 1.59 16.50
CA VAL A 38 -7.33 0.84 15.62
C VAL A 38 -8.75 1.39 15.73
N GLU A 39 -9.18 1.79 16.91
CA GLU A 39 -10.51 2.34 17.17
C GLU A 39 -10.70 3.67 16.45
N GLN A 40 -9.69 4.54 16.46
CA GLN A 40 -9.74 5.82 15.75
C GLN A 40 -9.76 5.62 14.23
N ILE A 41 -8.95 4.70 13.71
CA ILE A 41 -8.96 4.36 12.27
C ILE A 41 -10.34 3.82 11.87
N ALA A 42 -10.88 2.89 12.64
CA ALA A 42 -12.20 2.31 12.39
C ALA A 42 -13.30 3.38 12.42
N ALA A 43 -13.24 4.32 13.37
CA ALA A 43 -14.17 5.44 13.45
C ALA A 43 -14.08 6.37 12.23
N VAL A 44 -12.87 6.72 11.77
CA VAL A 44 -12.67 7.54 10.55
C VAL A 44 -13.21 6.84 9.30
N ALA A 45 -13.04 5.52 9.23
CA ALA A 45 -13.53 4.70 8.12
C ALA A 45 -15.02 4.32 8.21
N ASP A 46 -15.75 4.82 9.22
CA ASP A 46 -17.16 4.51 9.49
C ASP A 46 -17.45 3.00 9.61
N VAL A 47 -16.60 2.29 10.35
CA VAL A 47 -16.76 0.85 10.64
C VAL A 47 -16.47 0.53 12.10
N SER A 48 -16.90 -0.65 12.56
CA SER A 48 -16.55 -1.13 13.90
C SER A 48 -15.09 -1.61 13.99
N PRO A 49 -14.43 -1.58 15.16
CA PRO A 49 -13.12 -2.21 15.37
C PRO A 49 -13.12 -3.70 15.01
N ARG A 50 -14.24 -4.40 15.27
CA ARG A 50 -14.43 -5.79 14.85
C ARG A 50 -14.39 -5.94 13.32
N THR A 51 -14.93 -4.96 12.59
CA THR A 51 -14.83 -4.93 11.13
C THR A 51 -13.38 -4.71 10.72
N PHE A 52 -12.66 -3.75 11.31
CA PHE A 52 -11.23 -3.55 11.07
C PHE A 52 -10.44 -4.85 11.22
N SER A 53 -10.59 -5.54 12.35
CA SER A 53 -9.87 -6.80 12.65
C SER A 53 -10.18 -7.94 11.67
N ARG A 54 -11.29 -7.87 10.92
CA ARG A 54 -11.57 -8.84 9.84
C ARG A 54 -10.72 -8.61 8.58
N TYR A 55 -10.15 -7.42 8.41
CA TYR A 55 -9.30 -7.05 7.27
C TYR A 55 -7.82 -7.00 7.66
N PHE A 56 -7.50 -6.50 8.85
CA PHE A 56 -6.13 -6.30 9.29
C PHE A 56 -5.96 -6.82 10.72
N ALA A 57 -4.98 -7.70 10.92
CA ALA A 57 -4.70 -8.27 12.25
C ALA A 57 -4.13 -7.22 13.23
N THR A 58 -3.40 -6.24 12.71
CA THR A 58 -2.70 -5.21 13.50
C THR A 58 -2.79 -3.84 12.83
N LYS A 59 -2.45 -2.78 13.59
CA LYS A 59 -2.28 -1.42 13.06
C LYS A 59 -1.15 -1.36 12.02
N ASP A 60 -0.08 -2.09 12.24
CA ASP A 60 1.07 -2.18 11.34
C ASP A 60 0.64 -2.77 10.00
N ALA A 61 -0.18 -3.83 10.02
CA ALA A 61 -0.66 -4.50 8.83
C ALA A 61 -1.47 -3.59 7.89
N VAL A 62 -2.24 -2.62 8.42
CA VAL A 62 -2.96 -1.66 7.55
C VAL A 62 -2.01 -0.66 6.89
N VAL A 63 -0.93 -0.26 7.55
CA VAL A 63 0.08 0.62 6.94
C VAL A 63 0.94 -0.13 5.92
N LEU A 64 1.30 -1.39 6.22
CA LEU A 64 2.05 -2.25 5.31
C LEU A 64 1.23 -2.61 4.06
N ALA A 65 -0.08 -2.72 4.19
CA ALA A 65 -0.98 -2.92 3.04
C ALA A 65 -0.98 -1.76 2.04
N PHE A 66 -0.50 -0.57 2.41
CA PHE A 66 -0.22 0.49 1.45
C PHE A 66 1.15 0.33 0.78
N VAL A 67 2.14 -0.19 1.51
CA VAL A 67 3.46 -0.52 0.93
C VAL A 67 3.29 -1.56 -0.19
N ASP A 68 2.36 -2.51 -0.04
CA ASP A 68 1.93 -3.40 -1.13
C ASP A 68 1.49 -2.64 -2.38
N GLU A 69 0.62 -1.64 -2.24
CA GLU A 69 0.11 -0.87 -3.39
C GLU A 69 1.25 -0.18 -4.14
N VAL A 70 2.26 0.31 -3.41
CA VAL A 70 3.47 0.91 -4.01
C VAL A 70 4.29 -0.15 -4.75
N ILE A 71 4.50 -1.32 -4.14
CA ILE A 71 5.25 -2.43 -4.75
C ILE A 71 4.54 -2.93 -6.01
N GLU A 72 3.22 -3.07 -5.98
CA GLU A 72 2.41 -3.51 -7.11
C GLU A 72 2.54 -2.55 -8.31
N ILE A 73 2.51 -1.24 -8.06
CA ILE A 73 2.72 -0.23 -9.11
C ILE A 73 4.13 -0.32 -9.71
N VAL A 74 5.15 -0.52 -8.88
CA VAL A 74 6.53 -0.72 -9.35
C VAL A 74 6.66 -2.02 -10.14
N ALA A 75 6.02 -3.10 -9.70
CA ALA A 75 6.03 -4.39 -10.39
C ALA A 75 5.37 -4.29 -11.78
N ILE A 76 4.25 -3.57 -11.89
CA ILE A 76 3.60 -3.29 -13.17
C ILE A 76 4.54 -2.49 -14.09
N ALA A 77 5.18 -1.43 -13.58
CA ALA A 77 6.13 -0.63 -14.36
C ALA A 77 7.37 -1.43 -14.78
N LEU A 78 7.81 -2.37 -13.94
CA LEU A 78 8.93 -3.28 -14.22
C LEU A 78 8.58 -4.27 -15.33
N ALA A 79 7.40 -4.88 -15.28
CA ALA A 79 6.91 -5.79 -16.31
C ALA A 79 6.74 -5.12 -17.68
N ALA A 80 6.62 -3.79 -17.72
CA ALA A 80 6.55 -3.00 -18.95
C ALA A 80 7.93 -2.61 -19.51
N GLN A 81 9.04 -2.86 -18.80
CA GLN A 81 10.38 -2.53 -19.28
C GLN A 81 10.84 -3.48 -20.41
N PRO A 82 11.71 -3.01 -21.33
CA PRO A 82 12.32 -3.88 -22.32
C PRO A 82 13.09 -5.04 -21.69
N ALA A 83 13.04 -6.22 -22.30
CA ALA A 83 13.74 -7.41 -21.80
C ALA A 83 15.24 -7.44 -22.11
N ASP A 84 15.73 -6.53 -22.96
CA ASP A 84 17.11 -6.45 -23.45
C ASP A 84 18.00 -5.49 -22.66
N ILE A 85 17.47 -4.86 -21.61
CA ILE A 85 18.24 -4.00 -20.70
C ILE A 85 18.65 -4.74 -19.41
N PRO A 86 19.76 -4.33 -18.76
CA PRO A 86 20.19 -4.93 -17.50
C PRO A 86 19.12 -4.84 -16.40
N HIS A 87 18.99 -5.86 -15.55
CA HIS A 87 17.95 -5.92 -14.51
C HIS A 87 17.95 -4.71 -13.57
N MET A 88 19.13 -4.22 -13.17
CA MET A 88 19.23 -3.03 -12.31
C MET A 88 18.75 -1.76 -13.01
N GLU A 89 18.95 -1.65 -14.33
CA GLU A 89 18.45 -0.53 -15.13
C GLU A 89 16.92 -0.61 -15.27
N ALA A 90 16.37 -1.80 -15.52
CA ALA A 90 14.92 -2.02 -15.56
C ALA A 90 14.27 -1.66 -14.21
N LEU A 91 14.87 -2.09 -13.10
CA LEU A 91 14.38 -1.79 -11.76
C LEU A 91 14.43 -0.29 -11.45
N TYR A 92 15.51 0.40 -11.83
CA TYR A 92 15.63 1.85 -11.68
C TYR A 92 14.55 2.59 -12.47
N ARG A 93 14.38 2.24 -13.76
CA ARG A 93 13.36 2.84 -14.63
C ARG A 93 11.95 2.64 -14.09
N ALA A 94 11.62 1.42 -13.67
CA ALA A 94 10.33 1.09 -13.09
C ALA A 94 10.00 1.93 -11.85
N HIS A 95 10.98 2.09 -10.95
CA HIS A 95 10.81 2.95 -9.76
C HIS A 95 10.60 4.42 -10.14
N VAL A 96 11.42 4.94 -11.06
CA VAL A 96 11.31 6.32 -11.51
C VAL A 96 9.96 6.57 -12.19
N GLU A 97 9.53 5.68 -13.08
CA GLU A 97 8.24 5.76 -13.76
C GLU A 97 7.07 5.71 -12.77
N ALA A 98 7.06 4.72 -11.87
CA ALA A 98 6.05 4.61 -10.83
C ALA A 98 5.95 5.90 -10.01
N PHE A 99 7.09 6.47 -9.61
CA PHE A 99 7.14 7.71 -8.83
C PHE A 99 6.66 8.92 -9.62
N LEU A 100 7.04 9.04 -10.90
CA LEU A 100 6.60 10.13 -11.77
C LEU A 100 5.09 10.07 -12.03
N ASN A 101 4.53 8.87 -12.22
CA ASN A 101 3.10 8.68 -12.43
C ASN A 101 2.26 9.16 -11.23
N THR A 102 2.79 9.10 -10.01
CA THR A 102 2.08 9.61 -8.81
C THR A 102 1.86 11.12 -8.81
N LYS A 103 2.63 11.89 -9.60
CA LYS A 103 2.49 13.35 -9.69
C LYS A 103 1.25 13.79 -10.47
N THR A 104 0.78 12.93 -11.38
CA THR A 104 -0.39 13.19 -12.23
C THR A 104 -1.55 12.25 -11.91
N ALA A 105 -1.40 11.39 -10.91
CA ALA A 105 -2.41 10.43 -10.50
C ALA A 105 -3.67 11.14 -9.96
N PRO A 106 -4.88 10.68 -10.30
CA PRO A 106 -6.11 11.17 -9.69
C PRO A 106 -6.14 10.81 -8.19
N PRO A 107 -6.96 11.51 -7.37
CA PRO A 107 -7.05 11.27 -5.93
C PRO A 107 -7.41 9.82 -5.54
N THR A 108 -8.06 9.09 -6.44
CA THR A 108 -8.46 7.68 -6.27
C THR A 108 -7.31 6.69 -6.49
N GLN A 109 -6.12 7.16 -6.86
CA GLN A 109 -4.92 6.35 -7.09
C GLN A 109 -3.82 6.75 -6.10
N LEU A 110 -2.65 6.12 -6.23
CA LEU A 110 -1.46 6.48 -5.47
C LEU A 110 -0.94 7.85 -5.93
N THR A 111 -1.21 8.89 -5.13
CA THR A 111 -0.66 10.23 -5.37
C THR A 111 0.70 10.39 -4.70
N SER A 112 1.48 11.38 -5.15
CA SER A 112 2.78 11.69 -4.56
C SER A 112 2.68 12.05 -3.06
N ASP A 113 1.64 12.78 -2.66
CA ASP A 113 1.39 13.11 -1.25
C ASP A 113 1.16 11.86 -0.40
N ARG A 114 0.34 10.91 -0.89
CA ARG A 114 0.10 9.63 -0.20
C ARG A 114 1.36 8.79 -0.10
N LEU A 115 2.16 8.75 -1.17
CA LEU A 115 3.44 8.03 -1.18
C LEU A 115 4.42 8.60 -0.15
N LEU A 116 4.56 9.94 -0.10
CA LEU A 116 5.42 10.61 0.86
C LEU A 116 4.91 10.48 2.30
N ALA A 117 3.60 10.55 2.52
CA ALA A 117 2.98 10.32 3.83
C ALA A 117 3.32 8.92 4.34
N SER A 118 3.15 7.88 3.53
CA SER A 118 3.53 6.52 3.91
C SER A 118 5.01 6.38 4.22
N ALA A 119 5.90 6.97 3.39
CA ALA A 119 7.33 6.94 3.67
C ALA A 119 7.66 7.61 5.02
N ARG A 120 7.06 8.76 5.33
CA ARG A 120 7.18 9.42 6.65
C ARG A 120 6.68 8.54 7.78
N ILE A 121 5.51 7.92 7.62
CA ILE A 121 4.90 7.03 8.63
C ILE A 121 5.81 5.83 8.89
N VAL A 122 6.22 5.11 7.85
CA VAL A 122 7.05 3.89 7.97
C VAL A 122 8.39 4.21 8.61
N THR A 123 9.02 5.32 8.23
CA THR A 123 10.32 5.74 8.79
C THR A 123 10.22 6.40 10.18
N SER A 124 9.01 6.69 10.67
CA SER A 124 8.81 7.30 11.99
C SER A 124 9.02 6.34 13.17
N SER A 125 9.00 5.03 12.93
CA SER A 125 9.12 4.00 13.97
C SER A 125 10.07 2.87 13.51
N PRO A 126 11.14 2.57 14.26
CA PRO A 126 12.04 1.45 13.93
C PRO A 126 11.33 0.10 13.86
N ALA A 127 10.31 -0.11 14.70
CA ALA A 127 9.49 -1.33 14.67
C ALA A 127 8.76 -1.46 13.33
N LEU A 128 8.16 -0.37 12.85
CA LEU A 128 7.46 -0.37 11.57
C LEU A 128 8.40 -0.52 10.38
N MET A 129 9.62 0.04 10.46
CA MET A 129 10.67 -0.22 9.46
C MET A 129 11.07 -1.68 9.43
N GLN A 130 11.21 -2.32 10.59
CA GLN A 130 11.51 -3.74 10.70
C GLN A 130 10.39 -4.58 10.07
N SER A 131 9.14 -4.32 10.43
CA SER A 131 7.99 -5.01 9.85
C SER A 131 7.90 -4.78 8.34
N ALA A 132 8.21 -3.58 7.84
CA ALA A 132 8.24 -3.31 6.41
C ALA A 132 9.36 -4.06 5.67
N SER A 133 10.51 -4.29 6.32
CA SER A 133 11.62 -5.07 5.75
C SER A 133 11.26 -6.55 5.63
N GLU A 134 10.69 -7.14 6.70
CA GLU A 134 10.21 -8.52 6.69
C GLU A 134 9.12 -8.72 5.64
N PHE A 135 8.19 -7.78 5.58
CA PHE A 135 7.10 -7.78 4.62
C PHE A 135 7.57 -7.73 3.15
N ARG A 136 8.55 -6.86 2.83
CA ARG A 136 9.13 -6.80 1.47
C ARG A 136 9.90 -8.07 1.10
N ALA A 137 10.59 -8.69 2.06
CA ALA A 137 11.32 -9.92 1.81
C ALA A 137 10.35 -11.03 1.34
N ASP A 138 9.18 -11.14 1.98
CA ASP A 138 8.15 -12.10 1.57
C ASP A 138 7.63 -11.82 0.15
N ALA A 139 7.31 -10.57 -0.17
CA ALA A 139 6.81 -10.20 -1.49
C ALA A 139 7.84 -10.44 -2.61
N VAL A 140 9.10 -10.08 -2.39
CA VAL A 140 10.19 -10.31 -3.34
C VAL A 140 10.45 -11.81 -3.54
N ASN A 141 10.43 -12.59 -2.46
CA ASN A 141 10.59 -14.04 -2.53
C ASN A 141 9.47 -14.71 -3.34
N VAL A 142 8.23 -14.23 -3.23
CA VAL A 142 7.10 -14.71 -4.04
C VAL A 142 7.30 -14.36 -5.51
N ALA A 143 7.68 -13.12 -5.83
CA ALA A 143 7.86 -12.68 -7.21
C ALA A 143 9.05 -13.36 -7.94
N LEU A 144 10.06 -13.82 -7.20
CA LEU A 144 11.21 -14.56 -7.76
C LEU A 144 10.95 -16.08 -7.90
N ALA A 145 9.88 -16.59 -7.30
CA ALA A 145 9.49 -18.00 -7.39
C ALA A 145 8.59 -18.31 -8.60
N GLU A 146 8.12 -17.27 -9.32
CA GLU A 146 7.35 -17.35 -10.58
C GLU A 146 8.25 -17.10 -11.80
#